data_AF-A0A8H7S7V6-F1
#
_entry.id   AF-A0A8H7S7V6-F1
#
_cell.length_a   1.000
_cell.length_b   1.000
_cell.length_c   1.000
_cell.angle_alpha   90.00
_cell.angle_beta   90.00
_cell.angle_gamma   90.00
#
_symmetry.space_group_name_H-M   'P 1'
#
loop_
_entity.id
_entity.type
_entity.pdbx_description
1 polymer ?
#
loop_
_entity_poly.entity_id
_entity_poly.type
_entity_poly.pdbx_seq_one_letter_code
_entity_poly.pdbx_strand_id
1 'polypeptide(L)'
;MMRPPSIQVVPHTTTTTTTRRTIHAESTSEPLLPAPPNVSDWNPVHLDMYFDRKQASSILYSPVLGKQPLTTVSQQQQQKQQSTEKSTELVITQDIIEHDQQIPVTRNDSHLFDTYEQVTHLQAWGGFSRGQAKAVMETIQNLLRISVAKQTDQYLTSSQLENESYLISAAVAEFRREVQLLRRNDSALLQSELTALAREVESLEQKLSEDLGSMRDELELSMNDYRSDIREEQKITEHQIQGINNRLTVSLGDAATELESLKWNVIWRGLLGGLVTALGITAVGYALSALRNARTEAVRRKEVIKSSNDNLSYADMELA
;
A
#
# COMPACT_ATOMS: atom_id res chain seq x y z
N MET A 1 -4.33 66.02 -4.32
CA MET A 1 -3.95 65.60 -2.96
C MET A 1 -4.52 64.22 -2.70
N MET A 2 -3.70 63.17 -2.80
CA MET A 2 -4.06 61.84 -2.32
C MET A 2 -2.78 61.10 -1.97
N ARG A 3 -2.71 60.69 -0.71
CA ARG A 3 -1.57 60.14 0.03
C ARG A 3 -1.60 58.61 -0.15
N PRO A 4 -0.48 57.92 -0.43
CA PRO A 4 -0.46 56.47 -0.51
C PRO A 4 -0.55 55.82 0.89
N PRO A 5 -1.17 54.63 1.03
CA PRO A 5 -1.33 53.96 2.31
C PRO A 5 -0.06 53.23 2.78
N SER A 6 0.13 53.28 4.09
CA SER A 6 1.28 52.78 4.85
C SER A 6 1.38 51.26 4.91
N ILE A 7 2.59 50.76 4.69
CA ILE A 7 3.03 49.38 4.90
C ILE A 7 3.12 49.10 6.40
N GLN A 8 2.35 48.12 6.92
CA GLN A 8 2.54 47.57 8.26
C GLN A 8 3.52 46.40 8.22
N VAL A 9 4.60 46.54 8.98
CA VAL A 9 5.61 45.52 9.25
C VAL A 9 5.15 44.70 10.45
N VAL A 10 5.02 43.38 10.29
CA VAL A 10 4.72 42.43 11.37
C VAL A 10 6.04 41.76 11.80
N PRO A 11 6.42 41.81 13.09
CA PRO A 11 7.63 41.15 13.58
C PRO A 11 7.41 39.65 13.84
N HIS A 12 8.38 38.86 13.41
CA HIS A 12 8.53 37.42 13.61
C HIS A 12 9.11 37.16 15.01
N THR A 13 8.37 36.44 15.85
CA THR A 13 8.88 35.87 17.10
C THR A 13 9.00 34.35 16.95
N THR A 14 10.24 33.90 16.89
CA THR A 14 10.64 32.49 16.91
C THR A 14 10.48 31.94 18.33
N THR A 15 9.66 30.90 18.51
CA THR A 15 9.60 30.13 19.76
C THR A 15 9.77 28.65 19.43
N THR A 16 10.96 28.12 19.68
CA THR A 16 11.25 26.68 19.70
C THR A 16 10.50 26.01 20.83
N THR A 17 9.59 25.09 20.52
CA THR A 17 8.98 24.18 21.51
C THR A 17 9.37 22.75 21.18
N THR A 18 10.34 22.25 21.94
CA THR A 18 10.71 20.84 22.04
C THR A 18 9.62 20.11 22.82
N THR A 19 8.71 19.43 22.13
CA THR A 19 7.78 18.48 22.76
C THR A 19 8.32 17.05 22.58
N ARG A 20 9.02 16.58 23.62
CA ARG A 20 9.35 15.17 23.81
C ARG A 20 8.05 14.42 24.14
N ARG A 21 7.47 13.72 23.17
CA ARG A 21 6.27 12.90 23.37
C ARG A 21 6.67 11.60 24.05
N THR A 22 6.44 11.52 25.35
CA THR A 22 6.47 10.29 26.14
C THR A 22 5.27 9.43 25.74
N ILE A 23 5.56 8.22 25.28
CA ILE A 23 4.58 7.15 25.04
C ILE A 23 4.12 6.63 26.41
N HIS A 24 2.95 7.07 26.86
CA HIS A 24 2.18 6.34 27.87
C HIS A 24 1.31 5.32 27.14
N ALA A 25 1.49 4.05 27.48
CA ALA A 25 0.65 2.95 27.03
C ALA A 25 -0.71 3.05 27.72
N GLU A 26 -1.73 3.49 26.97
CA GLU A 26 -3.13 3.38 27.35
C GLU A 26 -3.60 1.95 27.01
N SER A 27 -3.96 1.18 28.05
CA SER A 27 -4.54 -0.17 27.92
C SER A 27 -5.95 -0.04 27.36
N THR A 28 -6.08 -0.01 26.03
CA THR A 28 -7.37 -0.14 25.34
C THR A 28 -7.79 -1.61 25.36
N SER A 29 -8.87 -1.91 26.07
CA SER A 29 -9.54 -3.20 26.09
C SER A 29 -10.09 -3.56 24.71
N GLU A 30 -9.61 -4.67 24.14
CA GLU A 30 -10.14 -5.31 22.92
C GLU A 30 -11.65 -5.63 23.03
N PRO A 31 -12.45 -5.41 21.98
CA PRO A 31 -13.75 -6.05 21.85
C PRO A 31 -13.57 -7.51 21.43
N LEU A 32 -13.97 -8.44 22.30
CA LEU A 32 -14.00 -9.88 22.05
C LEU A 32 -14.84 -10.20 20.80
N LEU A 33 -14.21 -10.72 19.75
CA LEU A 33 -14.89 -11.38 18.64
C LEU A 33 -15.59 -12.65 19.13
N PRO A 34 -16.81 -12.99 18.66
CA PRO A 34 -17.45 -14.25 19.00
C PRO A 34 -16.63 -15.42 18.44
N ALA A 35 -16.42 -16.44 19.27
CA ALA A 35 -15.69 -17.66 18.89
C ALA A 35 -16.35 -18.35 17.69
N PRO A 36 -15.56 -18.95 16.76
CA PRO A 36 -16.12 -19.72 15.66
C PRO A 36 -16.91 -20.92 16.19
N PRO A 37 -18.04 -21.29 15.57
CA PRO A 37 -18.84 -22.43 15.99
C PRO A 37 -17.99 -23.72 15.95
N ASN A 38 -18.10 -24.49 17.03
CA ASN A 38 -17.39 -25.76 17.22
C ASN A 38 -17.78 -26.77 16.13
N VAL A 39 -16.81 -27.25 15.37
CA VAL A 39 -16.98 -28.14 14.20
C VAL A 39 -17.38 -29.58 14.59
N SER A 40 -17.57 -29.87 15.88
CA SER A 40 -17.93 -31.20 16.38
C SER A 40 -19.43 -31.54 16.33
N ASP A 41 -20.32 -30.61 15.95
CA ASP A 41 -21.78 -30.84 15.88
C ASP A 41 -22.31 -31.24 14.50
N TRP A 42 -21.42 -31.43 13.51
CA TRP A 42 -21.81 -31.91 12.19
C TRP A 42 -22.01 -33.43 12.23
N ASN A 43 -23.26 -33.87 12.31
CA ASN A 43 -23.62 -35.26 12.02
C ASN A 43 -23.23 -35.56 10.56
N PRO A 44 -22.28 -36.47 10.27
CA PRO A 44 -21.83 -36.72 8.91
C PRO A 44 -22.92 -37.49 8.16
N VAL A 45 -23.77 -36.76 7.43
CA VAL A 45 -24.62 -37.37 6.42
C VAL A 45 -23.70 -37.92 5.33
N HIS A 46 -23.79 -39.22 5.14
CA HIS A 46 -23.11 -40.11 4.21
C HIS A 46 -22.81 -39.50 2.83
N LEU A 47 -21.74 -38.69 2.72
CA LEU A 47 -21.29 -38.05 1.49
C LEU A 47 -20.52 -39.03 0.57
N ASP A 48 -20.15 -40.20 1.11
CA ASP A 48 -19.35 -41.23 0.44
C ASP A 48 -20.09 -41.96 -0.70
N MET A 49 -21.41 -41.75 -0.87
CA MET A 49 -22.14 -42.27 -2.04
C MET A 49 -21.99 -41.39 -3.30
N TYR A 50 -21.52 -40.16 -3.18
CA TYR A 50 -21.50 -39.18 -4.28
C TYR A 50 -20.10 -38.82 -4.78
N PHE A 51 -19.05 -39.29 -4.10
CA PHE A 51 -17.67 -39.05 -4.47
C PHE A 51 -16.99 -40.35 -4.88
N ASP A 52 -16.74 -40.51 -6.18
CA ASP A 52 -15.77 -41.49 -6.67
C ASP A 52 -14.37 -41.04 -6.22
N ARG A 53 -13.94 -41.58 -5.07
CA ARG A 53 -12.64 -41.31 -4.43
C ARG A 53 -11.44 -41.58 -5.35
N LYS A 54 -11.62 -42.31 -6.46
CA LYS A 54 -10.54 -42.56 -7.43
C LYS A 54 -10.19 -41.34 -8.29
N GLN A 55 -11.04 -40.31 -8.35
CA GLN A 55 -10.72 -39.05 -9.05
C GLN A 55 -10.20 -37.94 -8.12
N ALA A 56 -10.33 -38.10 -6.79
CA ALA A 56 -9.97 -37.08 -5.81
C ALA A 56 -8.52 -37.16 -5.29
N SER A 57 -7.68 -38.05 -5.83
CA SER A 57 -6.31 -38.27 -5.34
C SER A 57 -5.24 -37.38 -5.97
N SER A 58 -5.59 -36.39 -6.82
CA SER A 58 -4.58 -35.50 -7.43
C SER A 58 -4.48 -34.10 -6.79
N ILE A 59 -5.26 -33.78 -5.76
CA ILE A 59 -5.22 -32.44 -5.14
C ILE A 59 -5.05 -32.56 -3.63
N LEU A 60 -3.88 -33.00 -3.19
CA LEU A 60 -3.35 -32.64 -1.86
C LEU A 60 -1.84 -32.87 -1.83
N TYR A 61 -1.14 -31.79 -1.47
CA TYR A 61 0.31 -31.62 -1.30
C TYR A 61 1.19 -31.59 -2.57
N SER A 62 1.62 -30.39 -2.94
CA SER A 62 2.94 -30.16 -3.55
C SER A 62 3.73 -29.20 -2.65
N PRO A 63 4.98 -29.52 -2.28
CA PRO A 63 5.77 -28.68 -1.38
C PRO A 63 6.29 -27.45 -2.11
N VAL A 64 6.40 -26.34 -1.36
CA VAL A 64 7.08 -25.13 -1.80
C VAL A 64 8.52 -25.45 -2.16
N LEU A 65 8.90 -25.28 -3.44
CA LEU A 65 10.26 -24.95 -3.83
C LEU A 65 10.34 -24.37 -5.26
N GLY A 66 10.94 -23.18 -5.36
CA GLY A 66 11.71 -22.78 -6.54
C GLY A 66 10.99 -21.87 -7.54
N LYS A 67 11.44 -20.62 -7.58
CA LYS A 67 11.22 -19.63 -8.65
C LYS A 67 11.37 -20.28 -10.03
N GLN A 68 10.31 -20.36 -10.81
CA GLN A 68 10.38 -20.60 -12.26
C GLN A 68 9.30 -19.78 -12.97
N PRO A 69 9.62 -19.13 -14.10
CA PRO A 69 8.68 -18.29 -14.83
C PRO A 69 7.58 -19.14 -15.45
N LEU A 70 6.33 -18.69 -15.31
CA LEU A 70 5.15 -19.34 -15.87
C LEU A 70 5.12 -19.13 -17.40
N THR A 71 5.87 -19.94 -18.13
CA THR A 71 5.77 -20.01 -19.59
C THR A 71 4.45 -20.63 -20.01
N THR A 72 3.66 -19.82 -20.71
CA THR A 72 2.64 -20.12 -21.71
C THR A 72 2.35 -21.61 -21.94
N VAL A 73 1.42 -22.18 -21.17
CA VAL A 73 0.68 -23.38 -21.58
C VAL A 73 -0.79 -23.00 -21.63
N SER A 74 -1.16 -22.28 -22.69
CA SER A 74 -2.54 -21.91 -22.96
C SER A 74 -2.73 -21.87 -24.46
N GLN A 75 -2.87 -23.04 -25.08
CA GLN A 75 -3.53 -23.21 -26.39
C GLN A 75 -3.66 -24.69 -26.82
N GLN A 76 -2.85 -25.62 -26.30
CA GLN A 76 -2.92 -27.04 -26.72
C GLN A 76 -3.85 -27.94 -25.87
N GLN A 77 -4.39 -27.47 -24.75
CA GLN A 77 -5.28 -28.28 -23.91
C GLN A 77 -6.78 -28.16 -24.27
N GLN A 78 -7.18 -27.13 -25.02
CA GLN A 78 -8.57 -27.01 -25.50
C GLN A 78 -8.89 -27.98 -26.65
N GLN A 79 -7.93 -28.30 -27.52
CA GLN A 79 -8.17 -29.26 -28.62
C GLN A 79 -8.17 -30.73 -28.16
N LYS A 80 -7.51 -31.07 -27.05
CA LYS A 80 -7.53 -32.45 -26.54
C LYS A 80 -8.81 -32.78 -25.79
N GLN A 81 -9.46 -31.78 -25.17
CA GLN A 81 -10.74 -31.96 -24.47
C GLN A 81 -11.90 -32.26 -25.43
N GLN A 82 -11.89 -31.69 -26.63
CA GLN A 82 -12.92 -31.92 -27.66
C GLN A 82 -12.84 -33.32 -28.29
N SER A 83 -11.65 -33.95 -28.31
CA SER A 83 -11.49 -35.35 -28.72
C SER A 83 -11.98 -36.36 -27.66
N THR A 84 -11.92 -35.97 -26.38
CA THR A 84 -12.57 -36.70 -25.28
C THR A 84 -14.07 -36.43 -25.22
N GLU A 85 -14.58 -35.27 -25.61
CA GLU A 85 -16.04 -35.03 -25.67
C GLU A 85 -16.73 -36.05 -26.59
N LYS A 86 -16.20 -36.28 -27.78
CA LYS A 86 -16.76 -37.26 -28.73
C LYS A 86 -16.61 -38.71 -28.24
N SER A 87 -15.49 -39.03 -27.61
CA SER A 87 -15.20 -40.40 -27.15
C SER A 87 -15.93 -40.75 -25.84
N THR A 88 -16.14 -39.79 -24.95
CA THR A 88 -16.84 -40.01 -23.67
C THR A 88 -18.35 -39.94 -23.83
N GLU A 89 -18.85 -39.16 -24.80
CA GLU A 89 -20.26 -39.17 -25.19
C GLU A 89 -20.64 -40.52 -25.82
N LEU A 90 -19.76 -41.10 -26.65
CA LEU A 90 -19.93 -42.45 -27.20
C LEU A 90 -19.85 -43.55 -26.13
N VAL A 91 -18.87 -43.50 -25.21
CA VAL A 91 -18.70 -44.54 -24.18
C VAL A 91 -19.83 -44.53 -23.14
N ILE A 92 -20.33 -43.36 -22.73
CA ILE A 92 -21.42 -43.27 -21.73
C ILE A 92 -22.78 -43.62 -22.34
N THR A 93 -23.00 -43.40 -23.64
CA THR A 93 -24.19 -43.91 -24.32
C THR A 93 -24.10 -45.41 -24.62
N GLN A 94 -22.90 -45.98 -24.73
CA GLN A 94 -22.73 -47.42 -25.01
C GLN A 94 -23.04 -48.32 -23.80
N ASP A 95 -22.65 -47.91 -22.59
CA ASP A 95 -22.72 -48.79 -21.41
C ASP A 95 -24.13 -48.97 -20.82
N ILE A 96 -25.13 -48.21 -21.26
CA ILE A 96 -26.49 -48.25 -20.68
C ILE A 96 -27.49 -49.05 -21.53
N ILE A 97 -27.15 -49.37 -22.80
CA ILE A 97 -28.11 -49.98 -23.73
C ILE A 97 -28.08 -51.53 -23.70
N GLU A 98 -27.04 -52.16 -23.16
CA GLU A 98 -26.97 -53.63 -23.05
C GLU A 98 -27.35 -54.14 -21.66
N HIS A 99 -28.65 -54.17 -21.33
CA HIS A 99 -29.20 -55.10 -20.34
C HIS A 99 -30.47 -55.75 -20.91
N ASP A 100 -30.33 -56.38 -22.07
CA ASP A 100 -31.36 -57.26 -22.63
C ASP A 100 -31.23 -58.65 -21.98
N GLN A 101 -31.75 -58.80 -20.75
CA GLN A 101 -32.13 -60.11 -20.25
C GLN A 101 -33.62 -60.33 -20.52
N GLN A 102 -33.91 -60.76 -21.76
CA GLN A 102 -35.20 -61.34 -22.10
C GLN A 102 -35.44 -62.57 -21.22
N ILE A 103 -36.33 -62.45 -20.24
CA ILE A 103 -36.89 -63.61 -19.55
C ILE A 103 -37.88 -64.24 -20.55
N PRO A 104 -37.69 -65.52 -20.95
CA PRO A 104 -38.61 -66.16 -21.88
C PRO A 104 -39.96 -66.35 -21.17
N VAL A 105 -40.96 -65.54 -21.56
CA VAL A 105 -42.33 -65.69 -21.08
C VAL A 105 -42.90 -66.96 -21.69
N THR A 106 -42.75 -68.09 -20.99
CA THR A 106 -43.46 -69.32 -21.32
C THR A 106 -44.94 -69.11 -21.01
N ARG A 107 -45.70 -68.73 -22.03
CA ARG A 107 -47.17 -68.70 -21.95
C ARG A 107 -47.64 -70.15 -21.85
N ASN A 108 -47.77 -70.64 -20.63
CA ASN A 108 -48.32 -71.96 -20.37
C ASN A 108 -49.84 -71.83 -20.52
N ASP A 109 -50.35 -72.01 -21.74
CA ASP A 109 -51.78 -72.03 -22.07
C ASP A 109 -52.45 -73.33 -21.59
N SER A 110 -52.12 -73.76 -20.38
CA SER A 110 -52.85 -74.84 -19.71
C SER A 110 -54.23 -74.31 -19.35
N HIS A 111 -55.27 -75.04 -19.76
CA HIS A 111 -56.64 -74.70 -19.41
C HIS A 111 -56.79 -74.83 -17.89
N LEU A 112 -56.62 -73.73 -17.16
CA LEU A 112 -56.53 -73.71 -15.69
C LEU A 112 -57.83 -74.17 -15.00
N PHE A 113 -58.90 -74.37 -15.77
CA PHE A 113 -60.20 -74.72 -15.23
C PHE A 113 -60.99 -75.68 -16.15
N ASP A 114 -60.99 -76.97 -15.83
CA ASP A 114 -61.80 -77.96 -16.54
C ASP A 114 -63.25 -77.98 -16.01
N THR A 115 -64.18 -77.56 -16.87
CA THR A 115 -65.62 -77.46 -16.57
C THR A 115 -66.30 -78.83 -16.59
N TYR A 116 -65.80 -79.78 -17.38
CA TYR A 116 -66.40 -81.10 -17.53
C TYR A 116 -66.06 -81.98 -16.32
N GLU A 117 -64.79 -81.97 -15.90
CA GLU A 117 -64.33 -82.71 -14.72
C GLU A 117 -65.13 -82.32 -13.47
N GLN A 118 -65.30 -81.02 -13.22
CA GLN A 118 -66.06 -80.55 -12.06
C GLN A 118 -67.53 -80.93 -12.08
N VAL A 119 -68.18 -80.86 -13.24
CA VAL A 119 -69.59 -81.28 -13.37
C VAL A 119 -69.73 -82.78 -13.12
N THR A 120 -68.79 -83.59 -13.60
CA THR A 120 -68.80 -85.04 -13.33
C THR A 120 -68.51 -85.36 -11.86
N HIS A 121 -67.61 -84.62 -11.22
CA HIS A 121 -67.31 -84.78 -9.79
C HIS A 121 -68.50 -84.42 -8.90
N LEU A 122 -69.21 -83.32 -9.20
CA LEU A 122 -70.41 -82.89 -8.49
C LEU A 122 -71.58 -83.88 -8.64
N GLN A 123 -71.66 -84.58 -9.77
CA GLN A 123 -72.65 -85.65 -10.00
C GLN A 123 -72.29 -86.94 -9.25
N ALA A 124 -71.02 -87.36 -9.30
CA ALA A 124 -70.57 -88.62 -8.73
C ALA A 124 -70.45 -88.61 -7.21
N TRP A 125 -69.94 -87.51 -6.63
CA TRP A 125 -69.65 -87.41 -5.19
C TRP A 125 -70.57 -86.46 -4.44
N GLY A 126 -71.20 -85.51 -5.13
CA GLY A 126 -72.03 -84.46 -4.52
C GLY A 126 -73.53 -84.73 -4.51
N GLY A 127 -74.02 -85.79 -5.18
CA GLY A 127 -75.44 -86.14 -5.22
C GLY A 127 -76.32 -85.12 -5.97
N PHE A 128 -75.72 -84.18 -6.72
CA PHE A 128 -76.44 -83.16 -7.46
C PHE A 128 -77.02 -83.70 -8.77
N SER A 129 -78.23 -83.28 -9.12
CA SER A 129 -78.78 -83.51 -10.45
C SER A 129 -77.92 -82.80 -11.50
N ARG A 130 -77.83 -83.36 -12.72
CA ARG A 130 -77.07 -82.78 -13.83
C ARG A 130 -77.41 -81.32 -14.10
N GLY A 131 -78.67 -80.92 -13.94
CA GLY A 131 -79.10 -79.53 -14.07
C GLY A 131 -78.57 -78.60 -12.97
N GLN A 132 -78.52 -79.09 -11.73
CA GLN A 132 -78.01 -78.34 -10.58
C GLN A 132 -76.47 -78.22 -10.62
N ALA A 133 -75.78 -79.32 -10.93
CA ALA A 133 -74.33 -79.31 -11.10
C ALA A 133 -73.89 -78.35 -12.23
N LYS A 134 -74.65 -78.31 -13.33
CA LYS A 134 -74.40 -77.36 -14.42
C LYS A 134 -74.61 -75.91 -13.97
N ALA A 135 -75.69 -75.63 -13.24
CA ALA A 135 -75.98 -74.28 -12.75
C ALA A 135 -74.91 -73.76 -11.78
N VAL A 136 -74.44 -74.61 -10.85
CA VAL A 136 -73.34 -74.27 -9.92
C VAL A 136 -72.03 -74.05 -10.67
N MET A 137 -71.76 -74.86 -11.68
CA MET A 137 -70.58 -74.69 -12.51
C MET A 137 -70.63 -73.36 -13.28
N GLU A 138 -71.76 -73.05 -13.93
CA GLU A 138 -71.95 -71.77 -14.64
C GLU A 138 -71.78 -70.55 -13.72
N THR A 139 -72.23 -70.62 -12.47
CA THR A 139 -72.03 -69.51 -11.51
C THR A 139 -70.57 -69.37 -11.07
N ILE A 140 -69.88 -70.48 -10.80
CA ILE A 140 -68.44 -70.47 -10.49
C ILE A 140 -67.63 -69.92 -11.66
N GLN A 141 -67.94 -70.36 -12.89
CA GLN A 141 -67.28 -69.85 -14.09
C GLN A 141 -67.47 -68.35 -14.24
N ASN A 142 -68.68 -67.84 -13.99
CA ASN A 142 -68.96 -66.42 -14.08
C ASN A 142 -68.22 -65.61 -13.00
N LEU A 143 -68.22 -66.10 -11.75
CA LEU A 143 -67.50 -65.45 -10.64
C LEU A 143 -65.99 -65.41 -10.89
N LEU A 144 -65.43 -66.50 -11.41
CA LEU A 144 -64.02 -66.58 -11.76
C LEU A 144 -63.67 -65.63 -12.90
N ARG A 145 -64.51 -65.53 -13.94
CA ARG A 145 -64.34 -64.52 -15.01
C ARG A 145 -64.35 -63.10 -14.48
N ILE A 146 -65.27 -62.76 -13.57
CA ILE A 146 -65.35 -61.42 -12.97
C ILE A 146 -64.10 -61.14 -12.12
N SER A 147 -63.66 -62.11 -11.31
CA SER A 147 -62.46 -61.95 -10.48
C SER A 147 -61.19 -61.78 -11.32
N VAL A 148 -61.03 -62.59 -12.37
CA VAL A 148 -59.89 -62.50 -13.28
C VAL A 148 -59.93 -61.17 -14.02
N ALA A 149 -61.09 -60.74 -14.55
CA ALA A 149 -61.23 -59.44 -15.22
C ALA A 149 -60.85 -58.27 -14.29
N LYS A 150 -61.27 -58.32 -13.03
CA LYS A 150 -60.91 -57.32 -12.02
C LYS A 150 -59.41 -57.32 -11.70
N GLN A 151 -58.79 -58.50 -11.65
CA GLN A 151 -57.34 -58.61 -11.43
C GLN A 151 -56.55 -58.11 -12.64
N THR A 152 -56.97 -58.45 -13.86
CA THR A 152 -56.30 -57.98 -15.08
C THR A 152 -56.39 -56.47 -15.28
N ASP A 153 -57.38 -55.81 -14.70
CA ASP A 153 -57.49 -54.34 -14.70
C ASP A 153 -56.49 -53.67 -13.72
N GLN A 154 -56.08 -54.39 -12.67
CA GLN A 154 -55.11 -53.90 -11.67
C GLN A 154 -53.66 -54.30 -11.99
N TYR A 155 -53.45 -55.38 -12.74
CA TYR A 155 -52.13 -55.83 -13.14
C TYR A 155 -51.76 -55.29 -14.53
N LEU A 156 -50.62 -54.61 -14.61
CA LEU A 156 -50.02 -54.29 -15.89
C LEU A 156 -49.60 -55.57 -16.59
N THR A 157 -49.85 -55.62 -17.90
CA THR A 157 -49.32 -56.71 -18.72
C THR A 157 -47.80 -56.64 -18.67
N SER A 158 -47.09 -57.78 -18.69
CA SER A 158 -45.61 -57.80 -18.64
C SER A 158 -44.97 -56.84 -19.66
N SER A 159 -45.55 -56.75 -20.87
CA SER A 159 -45.11 -55.81 -21.91
C SER A 159 -45.31 -54.32 -21.54
N GLN A 160 -46.36 -53.97 -20.81
CA GLN A 160 -46.57 -52.60 -20.34
C GLN A 160 -45.57 -52.24 -19.24
N LEU A 161 -45.30 -53.18 -18.31
CA LEU A 161 -44.29 -52.98 -17.28
C LEU A 161 -42.89 -52.80 -17.88
N GLU A 162 -42.53 -53.59 -18.90
CA GLU A 162 -41.26 -53.46 -19.61
C GLU A 162 -41.11 -52.12 -20.33
N ASN A 163 -42.18 -51.63 -20.98
CA ASN A 163 -42.17 -50.33 -21.64
C ASN A 163 -42.00 -49.18 -20.63
N GLU A 164 -42.78 -49.17 -19.55
CA GLU A 164 -42.65 -48.15 -18.50
C GLU A 164 -41.26 -48.19 -17.84
N SER A 165 -40.73 -49.39 -17.60
CA SER A 165 -39.35 -49.56 -17.10
C SER A 165 -38.31 -48.99 -18.07
N TYR A 166 -38.51 -49.18 -19.38
CA TYR A 166 -37.65 -48.60 -20.41
C TYR A 166 -37.71 -47.07 -20.40
N LEU A 167 -38.92 -46.49 -20.36
CA LEU A 167 -39.11 -45.04 -20.32
C LEU A 167 -38.46 -44.41 -19.07
N ILE A 168 -38.62 -45.04 -17.91
CA ILE A 168 -37.99 -44.58 -16.66
C ILE A 168 -36.47 -44.69 -16.76
N SER A 169 -35.95 -45.81 -17.27
CA SER A 169 -34.51 -46.02 -17.42
C SER A 169 -33.89 -45.00 -18.39
N ALA A 170 -34.59 -44.69 -19.48
CA ALA A 170 -34.20 -43.64 -20.42
C ALA A 170 -34.18 -42.26 -19.77
N ALA A 171 -35.22 -41.89 -19.01
CA ALA A 171 -35.29 -40.61 -18.31
C ALA A 171 -34.20 -40.48 -17.23
N VAL A 172 -33.87 -41.56 -16.51
CA VAL A 172 -32.78 -41.58 -15.52
C VAL A 172 -31.41 -41.45 -16.20
N ALA A 173 -31.21 -42.09 -17.35
CA ALA A 173 -29.99 -41.97 -18.13
C ALA A 173 -29.80 -40.53 -18.65
N GLU A 174 -30.88 -39.91 -19.14
CA GLU A 174 -30.88 -38.50 -19.57
C GLU A 174 -30.59 -37.55 -18.40
N PHE A 175 -31.25 -37.75 -17.25
CA PHE A 175 -30.99 -36.96 -16.05
C PHE A 175 -29.54 -37.08 -15.56
N ARG A 176 -28.99 -38.31 -15.55
CA ARG A 176 -27.59 -38.53 -15.18
C ARG A 176 -26.64 -37.81 -16.13
N ARG A 177 -26.92 -37.85 -17.44
CA ARG A 177 -26.16 -37.13 -18.45
C ARG A 177 -26.20 -35.62 -18.19
N GLU A 178 -27.39 -35.09 -17.94
CA GLU A 178 -27.59 -33.66 -17.67
C GLU A 178 -26.83 -33.22 -16.42
N VAL A 179 -26.94 -33.95 -15.32
CA VAL A 179 -26.17 -33.67 -14.09
C VAL A 179 -24.67 -33.73 -14.36
N GLN A 180 -24.19 -34.70 -15.14
CA GLN A 180 -22.76 -34.79 -15.47
C GLN A 180 -22.29 -33.64 -16.35
N LEU A 181 -23.12 -33.16 -17.29
CA LEU A 181 -22.83 -31.99 -18.11
C LEU A 181 -22.77 -30.72 -17.25
N LEU A 182 -23.74 -30.52 -16.35
CA LEU A 182 -23.73 -29.41 -15.40
C LEU A 182 -22.45 -29.40 -14.57
N ARG A 183 -22.07 -30.54 -13.97
CA ARG A 183 -20.84 -30.63 -13.18
C ARG A 183 -19.58 -30.31 -13.99
N ARG A 184 -19.51 -30.74 -15.26
CA ARG A 184 -18.40 -30.42 -16.14
C ARG A 184 -18.37 -28.93 -16.49
N ASN A 185 -19.53 -28.34 -16.75
CA ASN A 185 -19.66 -26.92 -17.04
C ASN A 185 -19.23 -26.06 -15.84
N ASP A 186 -19.72 -26.38 -14.64
CA ASP A 186 -19.33 -25.71 -13.40
C ASP A 186 -17.83 -25.83 -13.14
N SER A 187 -17.26 -27.03 -13.36
CA SER A 187 -15.82 -27.24 -13.20
C SER A 187 -15.01 -26.41 -14.19
N ALA A 188 -15.45 -26.30 -15.44
CA ALA A 188 -14.79 -25.48 -16.45
C ALA A 188 -14.90 -23.99 -16.14
N LEU A 189 -16.07 -23.53 -15.66
CA LEU A 189 -16.31 -22.16 -15.22
C LEU A 189 -15.40 -21.80 -14.05
N LEU A 190 -15.35 -22.62 -13.01
CA LEU A 190 -14.48 -22.39 -11.85
C LEU A 190 -12.99 -22.37 -12.24
N GLN A 191 -12.55 -23.24 -13.16
CA GLN A 191 -11.18 -23.20 -13.66
C GLN A 191 -10.88 -21.91 -14.43
N SER A 192 -11.85 -21.40 -15.20
CA SER A 192 -11.71 -20.14 -15.92
C SER A 192 -11.62 -18.94 -14.97
N GLU A 193 -12.46 -18.91 -13.93
CA GLU A 193 -12.45 -17.88 -12.89
C GLU A 193 -11.15 -17.91 -12.09
N LEU A 194 -10.68 -19.10 -11.68
CA LEU A 194 -9.41 -19.25 -11.00
C LEU A 194 -8.25 -18.73 -11.86
N THR A 195 -8.26 -19.03 -13.16
CA THR A 195 -7.25 -18.53 -14.10
C THR A 195 -7.32 -17.02 -14.26
N ALA A 196 -8.51 -16.44 -14.28
CA ALA A 196 -8.70 -14.99 -14.32
C ALA A 196 -8.17 -14.33 -13.04
N LEU A 197 -8.55 -14.85 -11.87
CA LEU A 197 -8.09 -14.36 -10.57
C LEU A 197 -6.57 -14.46 -10.42
N ALA A 198 -5.95 -15.56 -10.87
CA ALA A 198 -4.51 -15.72 -10.85
C ALA A 198 -3.79 -14.64 -11.69
N ARG A 199 -4.36 -14.25 -12.84
CA ARG A 199 -3.82 -13.15 -13.67
C ARG A 199 -4.00 -11.80 -13.00
N GLU A 200 -5.11 -11.58 -12.32
CA GLU A 200 -5.34 -10.34 -11.56
C GLU A 200 -4.36 -10.19 -10.40
N VAL A 201 -4.07 -11.28 -9.68
CA VAL A 201 -3.07 -11.31 -8.61
C VAL A 201 -1.68 -11.00 -9.16
N GLU A 202 -1.26 -11.65 -10.24
CA GLU A 202 0.04 -11.38 -10.89
C GLU A 202 0.13 -9.92 -11.36
N SER A 203 -0.93 -9.40 -11.99
CA SER A 203 -0.98 -8.00 -12.41
C SER A 203 -0.88 -7.04 -11.23
N LEU A 204 -1.50 -7.38 -10.09
CA LEU A 204 -1.45 -6.56 -8.89
C LEU A 204 -0.08 -6.60 -8.23
N GLU A 205 0.57 -7.77 -8.19
CA GLU A 205 1.94 -7.93 -7.72
C GLU A 205 2.91 -7.11 -8.58
N GLN A 206 2.80 -7.20 -9.90
CA GLN A 206 3.61 -6.41 -10.82
C GLN A 206 3.43 -4.91 -10.57
N LYS A 207 2.18 -4.45 -10.48
CA LYS A 207 1.88 -3.03 -10.22
C LYS A 207 2.41 -2.57 -8.87
N LEU A 208 2.28 -3.40 -7.83
CA LEU A 208 2.81 -3.08 -6.50
C LEU A 208 4.34 -3.02 -6.51
N SER A 209 5.00 -3.94 -7.21
CA SER A 209 6.45 -3.93 -7.35
C SER A 209 6.94 -2.69 -8.13
N GLU A 210 6.22 -2.28 -9.16
CA GLU A 210 6.51 -1.06 -9.91
C GLU A 210 6.32 0.19 -9.03
N ASP A 211 5.21 0.28 -8.31
CA ASP A 211 4.90 1.40 -7.43
C ASP A 211 5.91 1.49 -6.26
N LEU A 212 6.26 0.37 -5.64
CA LEU A 212 7.31 0.31 -4.63
C LEU A 212 8.69 0.70 -5.19
N GLY A 213 8.99 0.31 -6.43
CA GLY A 213 10.20 0.74 -7.13
C GLY A 213 10.21 2.25 -7.36
N SER A 214 9.12 2.79 -7.89
CA SER A 214 8.94 4.23 -8.14
C SER A 214 9.03 5.04 -6.84
N MET A 215 8.36 4.60 -5.77
CA MET A 215 8.42 5.25 -4.46
C MET A 215 9.83 5.22 -3.87
N ARG A 216 10.55 4.11 -4.05
CA ARG A 216 11.95 4.02 -3.61
C ARG A 216 12.82 5.00 -4.37
N ASP A 217 12.68 5.08 -5.69
CA ASP A 217 13.46 5.97 -6.53
C ASP A 217 13.14 7.45 -6.19
N GLU A 218 11.87 7.77 -5.94
CA GLU A 218 11.43 9.10 -5.48
C GLU A 218 11.99 9.43 -4.07
N LEU A 219 12.01 8.46 -3.16
CA LEU A 219 12.63 8.63 -1.84
C LEU A 219 14.15 8.84 -1.97
N GLU A 220 14.82 8.12 -2.85
CA GLU A 220 16.25 8.27 -3.09
C GLU A 220 16.56 9.64 -3.72
N LEU A 221 15.75 10.07 -4.69
CA LEU A 221 15.84 11.39 -5.30
C LEU A 221 15.64 12.50 -4.26
N SER A 222 14.56 12.44 -3.48
CA SER A 222 14.28 13.44 -2.44
C SER A 222 15.34 13.46 -1.34
N MET A 223 15.91 12.30 -0.97
CA MET A 223 17.05 12.24 -0.04
C MET A 223 18.31 12.85 -0.65
N ASN A 224 18.54 12.65 -1.94
CA ASN A 224 19.68 13.25 -2.62
C ASN A 224 19.53 14.78 -2.73
N ASP A 225 18.33 15.26 -3.06
CA ASP A 225 17.99 16.68 -3.09
C ASP A 225 18.19 17.29 -1.70
N TYR A 226 17.67 16.67 -0.65
CA TYR A 226 17.88 17.12 0.73
C TYR A 226 19.38 17.19 1.11
N ARG A 227 20.18 16.19 0.71
CA ARG A 227 21.63 16.23 0.91
C ARG A 227 22.31 17.29 0.06
N SER A 228 21.80 17.62 -1.12
CA SER A 228 22.30 18.71 -1.96
C SER A 228 22.00 20.05 -1.31
N ASP A 229 20.77 20.26 -0.87
CA ASP A 229 20.30 21.47 -0.20
C ASP A 229 21.12 21.74 1.06
N ILE A 230 21.33 20.73 1.92
CA ILE A 230 22.20 20.88 3.10
C ILE A 230 23.61 21.30 2.69
N ARG A 231 24.19 20.70 1.64
CA ARG A 231 25.54 21.06 1.20
C ARG A 231 25.59 22.46 0.62
N GLU A 232 24.53 22.90 -0.07
CA GLU A 232 24.41 24.27 -0.56
C GLU A 232 24.30 25.25 0.61
N GLU A 233 23.44 24.99 1.60
CA GLU A 233 23.32 25.79 2.81
C GLU A 233 24.65 25.86 3.58
N GLN A 234 25.39 24.75 3.67
CA GLN A 234 26.74 24.72 4.25
C GLN A 234 27.71 25.61 3.47
N LYS A 235 27.71 25.55 2.13
CA LYS A 235 28.55 26.41 1.30
C LYS A 235 28.18 27.89 1.45
N ILE A 236 26.88 28.21 1.51
CA ILE A 236 26.39 29.57 1.75
C ILE A 236 26.90 30.07 3.09
N THR A 237 26.78 29.25 4.15
CA THR A 237 27.27 29.59 5.49
C THR A 237 28.78 29.80 5.50
N GLU A 238 29.55 28.92 4.85
CA GLU A 238 31.01 29.06 4.71
C GLU A 238 31.38 30.34 3.95
N HIS A 239 30.69 30.67 2.86
CA HIS A 239 30.88 31.92 2.14
C HIS A 239 30.58 33.15 3.01
N GLN A 240 29.54 33.10 3.85
CA GLN A 240 29.24 34.18 4.80
C GLN A 240 30.36 34.33 5.84
N ILE A 241 30.87 33.22 6.39
CA ILE A 241 31.99 33.22 7.33
C ILE A 241 33.22 33.87 6.69
N GLN A 242 33.59 33.47 5.48
CA GLN A 242 34.71 34.04 4.74
C GLN A 242 34.49 35.51 4.41
N GLY A 243 33.26 35.90 4.05
CA GLY A 243 32.89 37.29 3.82
C GLY A 243 33.06 38.16 5.06
N ILE A 244 32.64 37.67 6.23
CA ILE A 244 32.83 38.34 7.53
C ILE A 244 34.33 38.41 7.86
N ASN A 245 35.07 37.33 7.69
CA ASN A 245 36.51 37.30 7.96
C ASN A 245 37.29 38.28 7.07
N ASN A 246 36.94 38.38 5.79
CA ASN A 246 37.54 39.36 4.88
C ASN A 246 37.22 40.80 5.32
N ARG A 247 35.94 41.08 5.63
CA ARG A 247 35.53 42.40 6.15
C ARG A 247 36.25 42.75 7.45
N LEU A 248 36.40 41.79 8.37
CA LEU A 248 37.15 41.97 9.60
C LEU A 248 38.62 42.31 9.30
N THR A 249 39.26 41.55 8.42
CA THR A 249 40.67 41.78 8.01
C THR A 249 40.85 43.17 7.42
N VAL A 250 39.97 43.61 6.53
CA VAL A 250 40.01 44.98 5.97
C VAL A 250 39.80 46.02 7.06
N SER A 251 38.79 45.85 7.92
CA SER A 251 38.54 46.79 9.02
C SER A 251 39.71 46.88 10.02
N LEU A 252 40.44 45.79 10.22
CA LEU A 252 41.64 45.75 11.05
C LEU A 252 42.80 46.51 10.37
N GLY A 253 42.93 46.38 9.04
CA GLY A 253 43.88 47.14 8.24
C GLY A 253 43.58 48.64 8.23
N ASP A 254 42.32 49.02 8.10
CA ASP A 254 41.87 50.41 8.19
C ASP A 254 42.17 50.99 9.58
N ALA A 255 41.84 50.27 10.66
CA ALA A 255 42.13 50.68 12.03
C ALA A 255 43.65 50.78 12.31
N ALA A 256 44.45 49.87 11.75
CA ALA A 256 45.92 49.93 11.85
C ALA A 256 46.49 51.15 11.09
N THR A 257 45.94 51.47 9.92
CA THR A 257 46.30 52.65 9.13
C THR A 257 45.90 53.93 9.85
N GLU A 258 44.70 53.96 10.44
CA GLU A 258 44.26 55.08 11.27
C GLU A 258 45.19 55.26 12.47
N LEU A 259 45.61 54.18 13.14
CA LEU A 259 46.58 54.23 14.23
C LEU A 259 47.94 54.78 13.77
N GLU A 260 48.44 54.35 12.61
CA GLU A 260 49.69 54.88 12.05
C GLU A 260 49.56 56.37 11.70
N SER A 261 48.44 56.78 11.11
CA SER A 261 48.15 58.18 10.82
C SER A 261 48.09 59.02 12.10
N LEU A 262 47.53 58.46 13.19
CA LEU A 262 47.47 59.12 14.49
C LEU A 262 48.87 59.24 15.09
N LYS A 263 49.69 58.18 15.05
CA LYS A 263 51.10 58.22 15.49
C LYS A 263 51.85 59.31 14.74
N TRP A 264 51.70 59.37 13.42
CA TRP A 264 52.33 60.40 12.59
C TRP A 264 51.87 61.81 12.97
N ASN A 265 50.56 62.01 13.12
CA ASN A 265 49.98 63.30 13.50
C ASN A 265 50.44 63.76 14.88
N VAL A 266 50.50 62.85 15.87
CA VAL A 266 51.00 63.15 17.21
C VAL A 266 52.48 63.58 17.17
N ILE A 267 53.32 62.90 16.39
CA ILE A 267 54.74 63.28 16.23
C ILE A 267 54.86 64.69 15.64
N TRP A 268 54.15 64.98 14.55
CA TRP A 268 54.20 66.31 13.93
C TRP A 268 53.66 67.41 14.82
N ARG A 269 52.53 67.19 15.49
CA ARG A 269 51.97 68.15 16.45
C ARG A 269 52.90 68.40 17.63
N GLY A 270 53.55 67.36 18.15
CA GLY A 270 54.56 67.47 19.20
C GLY A 270 55.78 68.28 18.75
N LEU A 271 56.31 67.98 17.54
CA LEU A 271 57.44 68.71 16.97
C LEU A 271 57.13 70.18 16.72
N LEU A 272 55.98 70.49 16.11
CA LEU A 272 55.56 71.86 15.84
C LEU A 272 55.31 72.64 17.13
N GLY A 273 54.65 72.02 18.12
CA GLY A 273 54.45 72.60 19.44
C GLY A 273 55.79 72.90 20.13
N GLY A 274 56.74 71.97 20.06
CA GLY A 274 58.11 72.14 20.53
C GLY A 274 58.84 73.32 19.86
N LEU A 275 58.71 73.46 18.54
CA LEU A 275 59.29 74.59 17.80
C LEU A 275 58.66 75.92 18.19
N VAL A 276 57.33 76.00 18.26
CA VAL A 276 56.60 77.22 18.63
C VAL A 276 56.94 77.65 20.05
N THR A 277 57.01 76.71 20.99
CA THR A 277 57.43 77.00 22.37
C THR A 277 58.87 77.46 22.45
N ALA A 278 59.80 76.81 21.74
CA ALA A 278 61.19 77.22 21.69
C ALA A 278 61.34 78.64 21.11
N LEU A 279 60.70 78.94 19.97
CA LEU A 279 60.70 80.28 19.37
C LEU A 279 60.03 81.32 20.28
N GLY A 280 58.94 80.95 20.97
CA GLY A 280 58.30 81.81 21.96
C GLY A 280 59.23 82.17 23.11
N ILE A 281 59.95 81.19 23.67
CA ILE A 281 60.95 81.41 24.72
C ILE A 281 62.07 82.29 24.20
N THR A 282 62.59 82.03 22.99
CA THR A 282 63.65 82.86 22.38
C THR A 282 63.17 84.29 22.11
N ALA A 283 61.95 84.49 21.62
CA ALA A 283 61.38 85.81 21.35
C ALA A 283 61.15 86.60 22.65
N VAL A 284 60.62 85.96 23.69
CA VAL A 284 60.47 86.58 25.02
C VAL A 284 61.83 86.92 25.61
N GLY A 285 62.82 86.02 25.51
CA GLY A 285 64.20 86.28 25.91
C GLY A 285 64.82 87.45 25.16
N TYR A 286 64.59 87.53 23.84
CA TYR A 286 65.05 88.65 23.02
C TYR A 286 64.38 89.96 23.41
N ALA A 287 63.05 89.98 23.61
CA ALA A 287 62.31 91.16 24.04
C ALA A 287 62.78 91.66 25.42
N LEU A 288 63.02 90.75 26.37
CA LEU A 288 63.60 91.09 27.67
C LEU A 288 65.02 91.65 27.53
N SER A 289 65.84 91.10 26.64
CA SER A 289 67.19 91.59 26.38
C SER A 289 67.20 92.97 25.70
N ALA A 290 66.28 93.22 24.76
CA ALA A 290 66.12 94.50 24.08
C ALA A 290 65.64 95.58 25.04
N LEU A 291 64.69 95.26 25.93
CA LEU A 291 64.26 96.13 27.01
C LEU A 291 65.39 96.42 28.00
N ARG A 292 66.23 95.42 28.33
CA ARG A 292 67.43 95.63 29.16
C ARG A 292 68.44 96.55 28.48
N ASN A 293 68.72 96.34 27.19
CA ASN A 293 69.64 97.17 26.42
C ASN A 293 69.14 98.62 26.32
N ALA A 294 67.84 98.83 26.07
CA ALA A 294 67.22 100.15 26.10
C ALA A 294 67.31 100.83 27.49
N ARG A 295 67.18 100.06 28.58
CA ARG A 295 67.40 100.57 29.94
C ARG A 295 68.87 100.94 30.19
N THR A 296 69.83 100.15 29.71
CA THR A 296 71.26 100.50 29.84
C THR A 296 71.64 101.72 29.02
N GLU A 297 71.05 101.91 27.84
CA GLU A 297 71.24 103.11 27.04
C GLU A 297 70.63 104.34 27.71
N ALA A 298 69.47 104.20 28.37
CA ALA A 298 68.88 105.27 29.16
C ALA A 298 69.73 105.63 30.40
N VAL A 299 70.37 104.65 31.05
CA VAL A 299 71.29 104.91 32.18
C VAL A 299 72.59 105.56 31.69
N ARG A 300 73.21 105.07 30.61
CA ARG A 300 74.40 105.72 30.02
C ARG A 300 74.10 107.13 29.54
N ARG A 301 72.93 107.39 28.94
CA ARG A 301 72.50 108.77 28.61
C ARG A 301 72.40 109.66 29.85
N LYS A 302 71.93 109.14 30.98
CA LYS A 302 71.90 109.87 32.26
C LYS A 302 73.30 110.10 32.84
N GLU A 303 74.22 109.15 32.70
CA GLU A 303 75.62 109.32 33.14
C GLU A 303 76.39 110.33 32.27
N VAL A 304 76.16 110.37 30.96
CA VAL A 304 76.72 111.40 30.07
C VAL A 304 76.17 112.78 30.41
N ILE A 305 74.87 112.89 30.73
CA ILE A 305 74.27 114.16 31.20
C ILE A 305 74.82 114.56 32.58
N LYS A 306 75.06 113.60 33.48
CA LYS A 306 75.64 113.87 34.80
C LYS A 306 77.10 114.30 34.72
N SER A 307 77.93 113.64 33.90
CA SER A 307 79.32 114.06 33.68
C SER A 307 79.41 115.41 32.96
N SER A 308 78.42 115.77 32.12
CA SER A 308 78.31 117.15 31.61
C SER A 308 77.93 118.18 32.68
N ASN A 309 77.27 117.77 33.77
CA ASN A 309 76.86 118.65 34.86
C ASN A 309 77.94 118.77 35.96
N ASP A 310 78.68 117.69 36.22
CA ASP A 310 79.80 117.69 37.17
C ASP A 310 80.99 118.53 36.63
N ASN A 311 81.17 118.61 35.30
CA ASN A 311 82.11 119.55 34.66
C ASN A 311 81.63 121.02 34.72
N LEU A 312 80.36 121.27 35.02
CA LEU A 312 79.80 122.61 35.23
C LEU A 312 79.91 123.04 36.71
N SER A 313 80.03 122.08 37.64
CA SER A 313 80.18 122.33 39.08
C SER A 313 81.60 122.67 39.53
N TYR A 314 82.63 122.45 38.70
CA TYR A 314 84.00 122.92 38.95
C TYR A 314 84.28 124.32 38.36
N ALA A 315 83.38 124.85 37.53
CA ALA A 315 83.55 126.14 36.86
C ALA A 315 82.95 127.34 37.64
N ASP A 316 82.34 127.12 38.81
CA ASP A 316 81.57 128.14 39.56
C ASP A 316 82.07 128.38 40.99
N MET A 317 83.35 128.07 41.27
CA MET A 317 84.03 128.43 42.53
C MET A 317 85.28 129.29 42.31
N GLU A 318 85.41 129.90 41.13
CA GLU A 318 86.46 130.87 40.79
C GLU A 318 85.84 132.12 40.14
N LEU A 319 84.91 132.81 40.83
CA LEU A 319 84.55 134.23 40.67
C LEU A 319 83.35 134.61 41.55
N ALA A 320 83.60 134.94 42.82
CA ALA A 320 82.94 136.00 43.63
C ALA A 320 83.28 135.86 45.11
#